data_AF-A0A8D8J8A0-F1
#
_entry.id   AF-A0A8D8J8A0-F1
#
_cell.length_a   1.000
_cell.length_b   1.000
_cell.length_c   1.000
_cell.angle_alpha   90.00
_cell.angle_beta   90.00
_cell.angle_gamma   90.00
#
_symmetry.space_group_name_H-M   'P 1'
#
loop_
_entity.id
_entity.type
_entity.pdbx_description
1 polymer ?
#
loop_
_entity_poly.entity_id
_entity_poly.type
_entity_poly.pdbx_seq_one_letter_code
_entity_poly.pdbx_strand_id
1 'polypeptide(L)'
;MAENEDMSNSSSNSSNSSSREDMHFFEGVEKLLEIWFEPNPSNKGADLRKIPRPMWEALLKTVRCEIISFTRNEQIDAYVLSESSMFVSKRRWILKTCGSTTTLACLEPLLRLASEIAGYGEIEELFYSRKNFKRPELQVSPHRGFDEEVAFLDSFFEDGRAYSLGAINRDCWHLYTLSRGGGGSGKLEQQFLASNNISMNNANANNMITTNNKQQQQQHQQVVEMTPSAKMNLIESLQLPDPDQTIEILMTDLDPKVMAVFTKDVCSTALEATQKSGIHKLIPGMVIDD
;
A
#
# COMPACT_ATOMS: atom_id res chain seq x y z
N MET A 1 27.43 57.37 -50.82
CA MET A 1 27.31 57.08 -49.37
C MET A 1 25.92 56.51 -49.20
N ALA A 2 25.73 55.23 -49.52
CA ALA A 2 25.92 54.07 -48.62
C ALA A 2 24.86 54.09 -47.50
N GLU A 3 24.04 53.08 -47.26
CA GLU A 3 23.84 51.74 -47.83
C GLU A 3 22.44 51.27 -47.38
N ASN A 4 21.91 50.26 -48.09
CA ASN A 4 20.65 49.53 -47.86
C ASN A 4 20.46 48.99 -46.42
N GLU A 5 19.22 48.86 -45.94
CA GLU A 5 18.50 47.56 -45.93
C GLU A 5 17.08 47.66 -45.34
N ASP A 6 16.18 46.96 -46.01
CA ASP A 6 14.78 46.69 -45.70
C ASP A 6 14.73 45.33 -44.98
N MET A 7 14.15 45.25 -43.79
CA MET A 7 13.77 43.96 -43.18
C MET A 7 12.48 44.11 -42.38
N SER A 8 11.41 43.63 -43.01
CA SER A 8 10.18 43.17 -42.38
C SER A 8 10.48 42.23 -41.21
N ASN A 9 10.04 42.58 -40.00
CA ASN A 9 10.03 41.64 -38.88
C ASN A 9 8.58 41.22 -38.60
N SER A 10 8.18 40.11 -39.20
CA SER A 10 7.01 39.33 -38.79
C SER A 10 7.32 38.70 -37.43
N SER A 11 6.86 39.31 -36.34
CA SER A 11 6.91 38.70 -35.02
C SER A 11 5.95 37.52 -34.97
N SER A 12 6.49 36.34 -35.20
CA SER A 12 5.87 35.05 -34.95
C SER A 12 5.50 34.92 -33.46
N ASN A 13 4.20 34.95 -33.18
CA ASN A 13 3.62 34.47 -31.93
C ASN A 13 3.94 32.97 -31.77
N SER A 14 4.99 32.62 -31.02
CA SER A 14 5.27 31.21 -30.69
C SER A 14 5.83 31.01 -29.28
N SER A 15 5.37 31.79 -28.29
CA SER A 15 5.85 31.66 -26.91
C SER A 15 4.72 31.76 -25.88
N ASN A 16 3.61 31.04 -26.10
CA ASN A 16 2.54 30.97 -25.10
C ASN A 16 1.91 29.58 -24.93
N SER A 17 2.53 28.52 -25.47
CA SER A 17 2.06 27.15 -25.27
C SER A 17 2.64 26.49 -24.02
N SER A 18 3.81 26.93 -23.52
CA SER A 18 4.47 26.28 -22.38
C SER A 18 3.89 26.67 -21.01
N SER A 19 3.18 27.79 -20.87
CA SER A 19 2.72 28.30 -19.58
C SER A 19 1.33 27.79 -19.14
N ARG A 20 0.55 27.20 -20.07
CA ARG A 20 -0.80 26.68 -19.76
C ARG A 20 -0.80 25.21 -19.34
N GLU A 21 0.14 24.41 -19.81
CA GLU A 21 0.29 23.01 -19.40
C GLU A 21 0.80 22.89 -17.94
N ASP A 22 1.62 23.85 -17.49
CA ASP A 22 2.17 23.87 -16.13
C ASP A 22 1.13 24.17 -15.04
N MET A 23 0.00 24.80 -15.34
CA MET A 23 -1.03 25.11 -14.33
C MET A 23 -1.98 23.94 -14.01
N HIS A 24 -1.93 22.84 -14.76
CA HIS A 24 -2.90 21.73 -14.65
C HIS A 24 -2.25 20.34 -14.61
N PHE A 25 -1.00 20.23 -14.15
CA PHE A 25 -0.37 18.93 -13.97
C PHE A 25 -0.92 18.20 -12.73
N PHE A 26 -1.31 16.94 -12.92
CA PHE A 26 -1.64 16.01 -11.84
C PHE A 26 -0.74 14.78 -11.94
N GLU A 27 -0.10 14.41 -10.83
CA GLU A 27 0.72 13.20 -10.77
C GLU A 27 -0.18 11.97 -10.58
N GLY A 28 -0.48 11.27 -11.67
CA GLY A 28 -1.30 10.05 -11.64
C GLY A 28 -0.56 8.80 -11.13
N VAL A 29 0.76 8.88 -10.89
CA VAL A 29 1.51 7.76 -10.34
C VAL A 29 1.09 7.50 -8.90
N GLU A 30 0.63 6.27 -8.65
CA GLU A 30 0.18 5.81 -7.35
C GLU A 30 1.36 5.43 -6.45
N LYS A 31 1.17 5.68 -5.16
CA LYS A 31 1.96 5.19 -4.04
C LYS A 31 1.11 4.17 -3.29
N LEU A 32 1.59 2.95 -3.19
CA LEU A 32 0.92 1.83 -2.55
C LEU A 32 1.65 1.49 -1.25
N LEU A 33 0.93 1.50 -0.12
CA LEU A 33 1.40 1.00 1.15
C LEU A 33 0.49 -0.15 1.58
N GLU A 34 1.07 -1.34 1.72
CA GLU A 34 0.41 -2.56 2.17
C GLU A 34 1.13 -3.10 3.41
N ILE A 35 0.36 -3.42 4.45
CA ILE A 35 0.89 -3.91 5.72
C ILE A 35 0.06 -5.11 6.17
N TRP A 36 0.76 -6.19 6.49
CA TRP A 36 0.25 -7.39 7.14
C TRP A 36 0.71 -7.41 8.58
N PHE A 37 -0.22 -7.53 9.52
CA PHE A 37 0.09 -7.62 10.94
C PHE A 37 0.18 -9.07 11.39
N GLU A 38 1.15 -9.40 12.24
CA GLU A 38 1.37 -10.75 12.78
C GLU A 38 0.13 -11.21 13.59
N PRO A 39 -0.34 -12.47 13.44
CA PRO A 39 -1.48 -12.90 14.22
C PRO A 39 -1.08 -12.99 15.70
N ASN A 40 -1.85 -12.37 16.58
CA ASN A 40 -1.57 -12.35 18.01
C ASN A 40 -2.16 -13.60 18.70
N PRO A 41 -1.36 -14.61 19.11
CA PRO A 41 -1.91 -15.83 19.69
C PRO A 41 -2.60 -15.59 21.04
N SER A 42 -2.14 -14.56 21.76
CA SER A 42 -2.69 -14.13 23.06
C SER A 42 -3.98 -13.33 22.91
N ASN A 43 -4.26 -12.75 21.74
CA ASN A 43 -5.48 -12.01 21.44
C ASN A 43 -6.13 -12.52 20.14
N LYS A 44 -6.89 -13.61 20.25
CA LYS A 44 -7.68 -14.17 19.13
C LYS A 44 -8.72 -13.20 18.56
N GLY A 45 -9.03 -12.13 19.29
CA GLY A 45 -9.93 -11.07 18.88
C GLY A 45 -9.26 -9.96 18.05
N ALA A 46 -7.96 -10.03 17.75
CA ALA A 46 -7.31 -9.00 16.96
C ALA A 46 -7.95 -8.85 15.57
N ASP A 47 -8.28 -7.62 15.17
CA ASP A 47 -8.97 -7.29 13.92
C ASP A 47 -8.90 -5.79 13.62
N LEU A 48 -8.28 -5.40 12.50
CA LEU A 48 -8.14 -3.98 12.10
C LEU A 48 -9.49 -3.31 11.86
N ARG A 49 -10.53 -4.08 11.49
CA ARG A 49 -11.87 -3.57 11.22
C ARG A 49 -12.60 -3.10 12.48
N LYS A 50 -12.00 -3.31 13.67
CA LYS A 50 -12.47 -2.74 14.94
C LYS A 50 -12.11 -1.27 15.10
N ILE A 51 -11.17 -0.76 14.32
CA ILE A 51 -10.80 0.67 14.35
C ILE A 51 -12.01 1.49 13.86
N PRO A 52 -12.55 2.40 14.69
CA PRO A 52 -13.71 3.20 14.32
C PRO A 52 -13.45 4.13 13.15
N ARG A 53 -14.47 4.34 12.31
CA ARG A 53 -14.42 5.26 11.17
C ARG A 53 -13.87 6.66 11.49
N PRO A 54 -14.24 7.34 12.60
CA PRO A 54 -13.65 8.65 12.93
C PRO A 54 -12.12 8.64 13.07
N MET A 55 -11.53 7.52 13.46
CA MET A 55 -10.07 7.37 13.56
C MET A 55 -9.43 7.17 12.19
N TRP A 56 -10.10 6.45 11.29
CA TRP A 56 -9.71 6.39 9.88
C TRP A 56 -9.77 7.77 9.22
N GLU A 57 -10.83 8.53 9.46
CA GLU A 57 -10.96 9.90 8.95
C GLU A 57 -9.83 10.81 9.48
N ALA A 58 -9.51 10.71 10.77
CA ALA A 58 -8.39 11.46 11.36
C ALA A 58 -7.04 11.07 10.75
N LEU A 59 -6.79 9.76 10.53
CA LEU A 59 -5.59 9.26 9.90
C LEU A 59 -5.48 9.73 8.45
N LEU A 60 -6.54 9.57 7.66
CA LEU A 60 -6.56 9.93 6.24
C LEU A 60 -6.39 11.43 6.02
N LYS A 61 -6.88 12.25 6.95
CA LYS A 61 -6.65 13.70 6.94
C LYS A 61 -5.18 14.07 7.01
N THR A 62 -4.33 13.27 7.67
CA THR A 62 -2.87 13.51 7.72
C THR A 62 -2.20 13.38 6.35
N VAL A 63 -2.80 12.59 5.46
CA VAL A 63 -2.33 12.36 4.08
C VAL A 63 -3.21 13.05 3.04
N ARG A 64 -4.02 14.03 3.47
CA ARG A 64 -4.92 14.85 2.63
C ARG A 64 -5.95 14.04 1.85
N CYS A 65 -6.40 12.93 2.40
CA CYS A 65 -7.46 12.10 1.84
C CYS A 65 -8.75 12.25 2.65
N GLU A 66 -9.88 12.22 1.95
CA GLU A 66 -11.21 12.19 2.56
C GLU A 66 -11.96 10.94 2.10
N ILE A 67 -12.78 10.35 2.97
CA ILE A 67 -13.63 9.20 2.63
C ILE A 67 -14.84 9.73 1.87
N ILE A 68 -14.99 9.31 0.60
CA ILE A 68 -16.16 9.60 -0.24
C ILE A 68 -17.23 8.55 -0.01
N SER A 69 -16.86 7.28 -0.16
CA SER A 69 -17.79 6.14 -0.09
C SER A 69 -17.15 4.98 0.65
N PHE A 70 -18.01 4.04 1.06
CA PHE A 70 -17.62 2.88 1.84
C PHE A 70 -18.53 1.70 1.51
N THR A 71 -17.91 0.55 1.27
CA THR A 71 -18.60 -0.73 1.16
C THR A 71 -17.91 -1.80 1.99
N ARG A 72 -18.64 -2.83 2.39
CA ARG A 72 -18.16 -3.90 3.27
C ARG A 72 -18.69 -5.24 2.83
N ASN A 73 -17.85 -6.26 2.97
CA ASN A 73 -18.26 -7.66 2.97
C ASN A 73 -17.74 -8.38 4.24
N GLU A 74 -17.83 -9.71 4.27
CA GLU A 74 -17.41 -10.51 5.43
C GLU A 74 -15.90 -10.43 5.73
N GLN A 75 -15.09 -10.12 4.72
CA GLN A 75 -13.63 -10.16 4.80
C GLN A 75 -12.97 -8.77 4.78
N ILE A 76 -13.54 -7.82 4.05
CA ILE A 76 -12.90 -6.55 3.69
C ILE A 76 -13.88 -5.38 3.85
N ASP A 77 -13.34 -4.31 4.42
CA ASP A 77 -13.87 -2.96 4.39
C ASP A 77 -13.15 -2.18 3.29
N ALA A 78 -13.87 -1.68 2.30
CA ALA A 78 -13.32 -0.92 1.18
C ALA A 78 -13.81 0.53 1.21
N TYR A 79 -12.90 1.47 1.03
CA TYR A 79 -13.16 2.91 1.08
C TYR A 79 -12.70 3.55 -0.23
N VAL A 80 -13.64 4.25 -0.89
CA VAL A 80 -13.32 5.18 -1.97
C VAL A 80 -12.95 6.51 -1.35
N LEU A 81 -11.79 7.04 -1.72
CA LEU A 81 -11.26 8.28 -1.18
C LEU A 81 -11.21 9.35 -2.29
N SER A 82 -11.05 10.62 -1.89
CA SER A 82 -11.03 11.80 -2.78
C SER A 82 -10.16 11.66 -4.04
N GLU A 83 -9.06 10.91 -3.97
CA GLU A 83 -8.15 10.64 -5.11
C GLU A 83 -7.47 9.27 -4.97
N SER A 84 -8.10 8.32 -4.26
CA SER A 84 -7.39 7.19 -3.63
C SER A 84 -8.32 6.05 -3.23
N SER A 85 -7.77 4.94 -2.74
CA SER A 85 -8.54 3.84 -2.17
C SER A 85 -7.86 3.28 -0.93
N MET A 86 -8.64 2.85 0.07
CA MET A 86 -8.15 2.14 1.25
C MET A 86 -8.93 0.85 1.46
N PHE A 87 -8.24 -0.23 1.80
CA PHE A 87 -8.84 -1.53 2.09
C PHE A 87 -8.38 -2.03 3.46
N VAL A 88 -9.32 -2.50 4.28
CA VAL A 88 -9.06 -2.99 5.63
C VAL A 88 -9.65 -4.39 5.77
N SER A 89 -8.79 -5.38 5.87
CA SER A 89 -9.15 -6.76 6.21
C SER A 89 -8.86 -7.01 7.69
N LYS A 90 -9.06 -8.25 8.17
CA LYS A 90 -8.73 -8.60 9.57
C LYS A 90 -7.29 -8.23 9.97
N ARG A 91 -6.31 -8.58 9.13
CA ARG A 91 -4.86 -8.46 9.37
C ARG A 91 -4.10 -7.66 8.31
N ARG A 92 -4.76 -7.31 7.21
CA ARG A 92 -4.16 -6.59 6.08
C ARG A 92 -4.76 -5.20 5.98
N TRP A 93 -3.90 -4.21 5.82
CA TRP A 93 -4.27 -2.84 5.51
C TRP A 93 -3.58 -2.40 4.23
N ILE A 94 -4.33 -1.82 3.30
CA ILE A 94 -3.82 -1.28 2.04
C ILE A 94 -4.28 0.16 1.90
N LEU A 95 -3.36 1.06 1.60
CA LEU A 95 -3.66 2.43 1.19
C LEU A 95 -2.94 2.74 -0.12
N LYS A 96 -3.72 3.13 -1.12
CA LYS A 96 -3.21 3.55 -2.42
C LYS A 96 -3.59 4.99 -2.66
N THR A 97 -2.61 5.86 -2.85
CA THR A 97 -2.83 7.29 -3.08
C THR A 97 -2.04 7.83 -4.25
N CYS A 98 -2.48 8.94 -4.86
CA CYS A 98 -1.78 9.59 -5.97
C CYS A 98 -1.62 11.10 -5.73
N GLY A 99 -1.16 11.85 -6.73
CA GLY A 99 -0.90 13.28 -6.61
C GLY A 99 0.29 13.57 -5.69
N SER A 100 0.13 14.58 -4.83
CA SER A 100 1.15 15.05 -3.87
C SER A 100 0.89 14.58 -2.42
N THR A 101 0.03 13.58 -2.25
CA THR A 101 -0.23 12.96 -0.94
C THR A 101 1.04 12.37 -0.35
N THR A 102 1.17 12.47 0.97
CA THR A 102 2.33 11.97 1.73
C THR A 102 2.00 10.64 2.39
N THR A 103 1.77 9.59 1.60
CA THR A 103 1.30 8.26 2.05
C THR A 103 2.05 7.73 3.26
N LEU A 104 3.39 7.85 3.29
CA LEU A 104 4.21 7.31 4.38
C LEU A 104 4.03 8.07 5.71
N ALA A 105 3.48 9.29 5.68
CA ALA A 105 3.22 10.07 6.90
C ALA A 105 2.13 9.44 7.80
N CYS A 106 1.29 8.54 7.28
CA CYS A 106 0.29 7.86 8.09
C CYS A 106 0.84 6.63 8.84
N LEU A 107 2.08 6.21 8.58
CA LEU A 107 2.64 4.96 9.13
C LEU A 107 2.62 4.95 10.65
N GLU A 108 3.19 5.96 11.31
CA GLU A 108 3.22 6.01 12.77
C GLU A 108 1.79 6.05 13.40
N PRO A 109 0.86 6.94 12.97
CA PRO A 109 -0.52 6.88 13.43
C PRO A 109 -1.20 5.53 13.22
N LEU A 110 -0.98 4.88 12.08
CA LEU A 110 -1.56 3.57 11.76
C LEU A 110 -1.09 2.50 12.75
N LEU A 111 0.21 2.44 13.03
CA LEU A 111 0.79 1.46 13.95
C LEU A 111 0.22 1.62 15.37
N ARG A 112 -0.02 2.86 15.81
CA ARG A 112 -0.69 3.13 17.09
C ARG A 112 -2.12 2.60 17.11
N LEU A 113 -2.92 2.87 16.06
CA LEU A 113 -4.29 2.35 15.96
C LEU A 113 -4.33 0.81 15.93
N ALA A 114 -3.39 0.20 15.21
CA ALA A 114 -3.28 -1.24 15.11
C ALA A 114 -2.98 -1.87 16.48
N SER A 115 -2.08 -1.26 17.26
CA SER A 115 -1.72 -1.73 18.59
C SER A 115 -2.83 -1.49 19.62
N GLU A 116 -3.27 -0.24 19.76
CA GLU A 116 -4.16 0.19 20.85
C GLU A 116 -5.60 -0.33 20.70
N ILE A 117 -6.06 -0.55 19.45
CA ILE A 117 -7.46 -0.88 19.18
C ILE A 117 -7.61 -2.22 18.50
N ALA A 118 -6.82 -2.47 17.46
CA ALA A 118 -6.93 -3.71 16.69
C ALA A 118 -6.21 -4.90 17.35
N GLY A 119 -5.34 -4.66 18.35
CA GLY A 119 -4.65 -5.71 19.10
C GLY A 119 -3.42 -6.31 18.42
N TYR A 120 -2.83 -5.59 17.46
CA TYR A 120 -1.63 -6.00 16.73
C TYR A 120 -0.40 -5.24 17.22
N GLY A 121 0.55 -5.96 17.84
CA GLY A 121 1.82 -5.38 18.29
C GLY A 121 2.90 -5.36 17.21
N GLU A 122 2.82 -6.25 16.22
CA GLU A 122 3.91 -6.51 15.28
C GLU A 122 3.41 -6.58 13.83
N ILE A 123 4.28 -6.18 12.92
CA ILE A 123 4.11 -6.32 11.46
C ILE A 123 4.73 -7.64 11.03
N GLU A 124 4.01 -8.44 10.27
CA GLU A 124 4.53 -9.63 9.59
C GLU A 124 5.26 -9.23 8.31
N GLU A 125 4.57 -8.45 7.46
CA GLU A 125 5.08 -7.98 6.18
C GLU A 125 4.67 -6.53 5.90
N LEU A 126 5.54 -5.79 5.23
CA LEU A 126 5.25 -4.46 4.71
C LEU A 126 5.74 -4.38 3.26
N PHE A 127 4.93 -3.76 2.41
CA PHE A 127 5.28 -3.43 1.04
C PHE A 127 4.92 -1.97 0.80
N TYR A 128 5.93 -1.16 0.49
CA TYR A 128 5.75 0.18 -0.05
C TYR A 128 6.26 0.19 -1.48
N SER A 129 5.40 0.52 -2.44
CA SER A 129 5.78 0.52 -3.85
C SER A 129 5.22 1.70 -4.61
N ARG A 130 5.91 2.05 -5.70
CA ARG A 130 5.44 3.00 -6.70
C ARG A 130 6.27 2.94 -7.96
N LYS A 131 5.69 3.36 -9.07
CA LYS A 131 6.45 3.72 -10.27
C LYS A 131 7.26 5.01 -10.04
N ASN A 132 8.29 5.24 -10.85
CA ASN A 132 8.92 6.56 -10.96
C ASN A 132 7.88 7.64 -11.35
N PHE A 133 7.91 8.77 -10.65
CA PHE A 133 7.03 9.91 -10.90
C PHE A 133 7.30 10.54 -12.27
N LYS A 134 6.27 11.18 -12.85
CA LYS A 134 6.43 12.00 -14.05
C LYS A 134 7.11 13.33 -13.71
N ARG A 135 6.79 13.91 -12.56
CA ARG A 135 7.40 15.15 -12.03
C ARG A 135 7.83 14.97 -10.57
N PRO A 136 8.96 14.27 -10.32
CA PRO A 136 9.47 14.04 -8.96
C PRO A 136 9.67 15.34 -8.15
N GLU A 137 10.01 16.44 -8.82
CA GLU A 137 10.26 17.75 -8.22
C GLU A 137 9.03 18.40 -7.57
N LEU A 138 7.83 17.92 -7.89
CA LEU A 138 6.58 18.41 -7.30
C LEU A 138 6.14 17.61 -6.06
N GLN A 139 6.85 16.52 -5.73
CA GLN A 139 6.52 15.71 -4.57
C GLN A 139 6.98 16.37 -3.26
N VAL A 140 6.33 15.98 -2.16
CA VAL A 140 6.59 16.51 -0.82
C VAL A 140 7.27 15.43 0.01
N SER A 141 8.18 15.82 0.91
CA SER A 141 8.80 14.90 1.87
C SER A 141 7.75 14.03 2.59
N PRO A 142 7.99 12.72 2.77
CA PRO A 142 9.21 11.98 2.47
C PRO A 142 9.33 11.45 1.03
N HIS A 143 8.55 11.96 0.07
CA HIS A 143 8.38 11.37 -1.27
C HIS A 143 9.13 12.07 -2.40
N ARG A 144 10.14 12.90 -2.13
CA ARG A 144 10.87 13.61 -3.23
C ARG A 144 11.80 12.70 -4.02
N GLY A 145 12.11 11.53 -3.48
CA GLY A 145 12.92 10.51 -4.13
C GLY A 145 12.84 9.20 -3.37
N PHE A 146 13.19 8.10 -4.04
CA PHE A 146 13.09 6.78 -3.42
C PHE A 146 14.06 6.62 -2.24
N ASP A 147 15.26 7.21 -2.31
CA ASP A 147 16.21 7.19 -1.20
C ASP A 147 15.67 7.88 0.07
N GLU A 148 14.85 8.93 -0.07
CA GLU A 148 14.19 9.61 1.05
C GLU A 148 13.11 8.72 1.67
N GLU A 149 12.34 8.02 0.83
CA GLU A 149 11.28 7.10 1.27
C GLU A 149 11.88 5.89 2.01
N VAL A 150 12.99 5.34 1.51
CA VAL A 150 13.77 4.27 2.15
C VAL A 150 14.31 4.76 3.49
N ALA A 151 14.97 5.92 3.54
CA ALA A 151 15.50 6.48 4.78
C ALA A 151 14.41 6.75 5.84
N PHE A 152 13.22 7.19 5.40
CA PHE A 152 12.07 7.34 6.26
C PHE A 152 11.63 5.99 6.85
N LEU A 153 11.48 4.96 6.01
CA LEU A 153 11.08 3.62 6.46
C LEU A 153 12.13 2.95 7.36
N ASP A 154 13.42 3.12 7.07
CA ASP A 154 14.54 2.60 7.90
C ASP A 154 14.67 3.32 9.25
N SER A 155 13.96 4.44 9.44
CA SER A 155 13.80 5.05 10.76
C SER A 155 12.87 4.26 11.68
N PHE A 156 11.98 3.43 11.09
CA PHE A 156 11.07 2.51 11.80
C PHE A 156 11.62 1.09 11.85
N PHE A 157 12.30 0.64 10.80
CA PHE A 157 12.70 -0.76 10.62
C PHE A 157 14.21 -0.91 10.45
N GLU A 158 14.79 -2.07 10.81
CA GLU A 158 16.24 -2.32 10.69
C GLU A 158 16.61 -3.19 9.50
N ASP A 159 15.73 -4.10 9.13
CA ASP A 159 15.92 -5.18 8.16
C ASP A 159 15.07 -5.00 6.89
N GLY A 160 14.67 -3.76 6.63
CA GLY A 160 14.02 -3.37 5.38
C GLY A 160 14.92 -3.55 4.17
N ARG A 161 14.30 -3.81 3.02
CA ARG A 161 14.99 -4.04 1.75
C ARG A 161 14.37 -3.19 0.67
N ALA A 162 15.21 -2.45 -0.05
CA ALA A 162 14.79 -1.59 -1.15
C ALA A 162 15.26 -2.15 -2.49
N TYR A 163 14.37 -2.11 -3.48
CA TYR A 163 14.60 -2.59 -4.85
C TYR A 163 14.13 -1.54 -5.84
N SER A 164 14.82 -1.48 -6.98
CA SER A 164 14.41 -0.73 -8.17
C SER A 164 14.39 -1.70 -9.34
N LEU A 165 13.19 -2.00 -9.84
CA LEU A 165 12.96 -2.97 -10.90
C LEU A 165 12.70 -2.24 -12.22
N GLY A 166 13.51 -2.55 -13.23
CA GLY A 166 13.42 -1.91 -14.55
C GLY A 166 14.64 -1.04 -14.86
N ALA A 167 14.49 -0.17 -15.85
CA ALA A 167 15.56 0.71 -16.27
C ALA A 167 15.44 2.05 -15.53
N ILE A 168 16.44 2.39 -14.70
CA ILE A 168 16.45 3.62 -13.89
C ILE A 168 16.26 4.89 -14.73
N ASN A 169 16.77 4.88 -15.97
CA ASN A 169 16.64 5.99 -16.92
C ASN A 169 15.34 5.94 -17.76
N ARG A 170 14.41 5.04 -17.46
CA ARG A 170 13.10 4.90 -18.12
C ARG A 170 12.04 4.60 -17.06
N ASP A 171 11.13 3.68 -17.36
CA ASP A 171 10.16 3.16 -16.41
C ASP A 171 10.87 2.23 -15.42
N CYS A 172 10.78 2.63 -14.16
CA CYS A 172 11.30 1.90 -13.02
C CYS A 172 10.20 1.81 -11.97
N TRP A 173 10.09 0.65 -11.34
CA TRP A 173 9.21 0.43 -10.20
C TRP A 173 10.05 0.24 -8.95
N HIS A 174 9.78 1.05 -7.95
CA HIS A 174 10.46 1.03 -6.67
C HIS A 174 9.65 0.22 -5.67
N LEU A 175 10.35 -0.57 -4.86
CA LEU A 175 9.76 -1.40 -3.80
C LEU A 175 10.65 -1.33 -2.56
N TYR A 176 10.07 -0.92 -1.45
CA TYR A 176 10.58 -1.21 -0.13
C TYR A 176 9.76 -2.34 0.48
N THR A 177 10.41 -3.32 1.09
CA THR A 177 9.74 -4.42 1.78
C THR A 177 10.41 -4.80 3.08
N LEU A 178 9.59 -5.26 4.01
CA LEU A 178 9.99 -5.87 5.27
C LEU A 178 9.26 -7.22 5.36
N SER A 179 9.96 -8.28 5.77
CA SER A 179 9.35 -9.58 6.07
C SER A 179 10.05 -10.17 7.29
N ARG A 180 9.30 -10.43 8.37
CA ARG A 180 9.82 -11.05 9.61
C ARG A 180 10.02 -12.55 9.44
N GLY A 181 10.87 -12.91 8.49
CA GLY A 181 11.66 -14.13 8.42
C GLY A 181 13.11 -13.83 8.04
N GLY A 182 13.45 -12.55 7.88
CA GLY A 182 14.73 -12.02 7.40
C GLY A 182 15.65 -11.40 8.45
N GLY A 183 15.38 -11.59 9.75
CA GLY A 183 16.31 -11.32 10.85
C GLY A 183 16.52 -9.85 11.25
N GLY A 184 15.53 -9.19 11.87
CA GLY A 184 15.76 -7.94 12.60
C GLY A 184 14.51 -7.34 13.27
N SER A 185 14.26 -7.65 14.55
CA SER A 185 13.11 -7.13 15.30
C SER A 185 13.42 -5.92 16.22
N GLY A 186 14.52 -5.18 15.98
CA GLY A 186 15.12 -4.33 17.02
C GLY A 186 14.50 -2.95 17.28
N LYS A 187 13.98 -2.24 16.27
CA LYS A 187 13.62 -0.80 16.42
C LYS A 187 12.16 -0.52 16.79
N LEU A 188 11.22 -1.34 16.32
CA LEU A 188 9.79 -1.15 16.60
C LEU A 188 9.52 -1.20 18.11
N GLU A 189 10.06 -2.21 18.79
CA GLU A 189 9.86 -2.42 20.23
C GLU A 189 10.33 -1.21 21.06
N GLN A 190 11.40 -0.53 20.65
CA GLN A 190 11.97 0.60 21.41
C GLN A 190 11.12 1.88 21.31
N GLN A 191 10.45 2.14 20.18
CA GLN A 191 9.49 3.25 20.05
C GLN A 191 8.11 2.90 20.64
N PHE A 192 7.68 1.64 20.55
CA PHE A 192 6.46 1.14 21.21
C PHE A 192 6.56 1.19 22.75
N LEU A 193 7.75 0.89 23.31
CA LEU A 193 7.99 0.92 24.76
C LEU A 193 8.30 2.34 25.28
N ALA A 194 8.94 3.21 24.52
CA ALA A 194 9.22 4.59 24.97
C ALA A 194 7.94 5.42 25.19
N SER A 195 6.84 5.08 24.50
CA SER A 195 5.53 5.72 24.68
C SER A 195 4.74 5.19 25.87
N ASN A 196 5.12 4.05 26.42
CA ASN A 196 4.47 3.39 27.55
C ASN A 196 5.49 3.17 28.67
N ASN A 197 5.57 4.09 29.64
CA ASN A 197 6.39 3.98 30.86
C ASN A 197 6.13 2.65 31.63
N ILE A 198 6.71 1.53 31.16
CA ILE A 198 6.63 0.22 31.80
C ILE A 198 8.07 -0.27 31.94
N SER A 199 8.59 -0.05 33.15
CA SER A 199 9.82 -0.67 33.62
C SER A 199 9.48 -2.05 34.18
N MET A 200 10.06 -3.11 33.61
CA MET A 200 10.30 -4.35 34.35
C MET A 200 11.57 -5.05 33.88
N ASN A 201 12.51 -5.12 34.82
CA ASN A 201 13.54 -6.13 34.93
C ASN A 201 12.91 -7.54 34.90
N ASN A 202 13.51 -8.51 34.21
CA ASN A 202 14.39 -9.49 34.85
C ASN A 202 15.01 -10.47 33.84
N ALA A 203 16.21 -10.91 34.18
CA ALA A 203 17.06 -11.84 33.48
C ALA A 203 16.63 -13.32 33.66
N ASN A 204 17.24 -14.15 32.80
CA ASN A 204 17.55 -15.57 32.95
C ASN A 204 16.48 -16.62 32.57
N ALA A 205 16.74 -17.34 31.48
CA ALA A 205 17.08 -18.77 31.55
C ALA A 205 17.65 -19.29 30.22
N ASN A 206 18.94 -19.65 30.24
CA ASN A 206 19.60 -20.49 29.23
C ASN A 206 19.52 -21.98 29.64
N ASN A 207 19.64 -22.84 28.61
CA ASN A 207 20.01 -24.28 28.60
C ASN A 207 18.86 -25.31 28.66
N MET A 208 18.67 -26.12 27.60
CA MET A 208 19.46 -27.34 27.33
C MET A 208 19.07 -28.02 26.01
N ILE A 209 20.09 -28.59 25.38
CA ILE A 209 20.13 -29.36 24.13
C ILE A 209 19.99 -30.87 24.43
N THR A 210 19.62 -31.66 23.41
CA THR A 210 19.83 -33.13 23.21
C THR A 210 18.77 -34.08 23.80
N THR A 211 18.24 -35.16 23.18
CA THR A 211 18.64 -36.00 22.01
C THR A 211 17.49 -36.95 21.57
N ASN A 212 17.46 -37.30 20.27
CA ASN A 212 17.13 -38.58 19.61
C ASN A 212 15.71 -39.20 19.51
N ASN A 213 15.18 -39.14 18.28
CA ASN A 213 14.94 -40.24 17.32
C ASN A 213 14.70 -41.66 17.86
N LYS A 214 13.47 -42.17 17.66
CA LYS A 214 13.13 -43.47 17.05
C LYS A 214 11.62 -43.64 16.98
N GLN A 215 11.04 -43.45 15.79
CA GLN A 215 9.91 -44.22 15.23
C GLN A 215 9.43 -43.53 13.94
N GLN A 216 10.20 -43.72 12.86
CA GLN A 216 9.65 -43.65 11.51
C GLN A 216 9.62 -45.07 10.93
N GLN A 217 8.57 -45.32 10.15
CA GLN A 217 8.28 -46.50 9.33
C GLN A 217 7.46 -47.61 10.00
N GLN A 218 6.13 -47.46 9.94
CA GLN A 218 5.25 -48.27 9.07
C GLN A 218 3.78 -48.00 9.42
N GLN A 219 3.07 -47.28 8.54
CA GLN A 219 1.77 -47.69 7.99
C GLN A 219 1.30 -46.66 6.97
N HIS A 220 1.48 -47.03 5.71
CA HIS A 220 0.86 -46.39 4.56
C HIS A 220 -0.60 -46.85 4.46
N GLN A 221 -1.45 -45.90 4.05
CA GLN A 221 -2.74 -46.09 3.35
C GLN A 221 -4.02 -46.22 4.20
N GLN A 222 -4.46 -45.08 4.73
CA GLN A 222 -5.87 -44.70 4.77
C GLN A 222 -5.98 -43.25 4.28
N VAL A 223 -6.61 -43.03 3.13
CA VAL A 223 -7.02 -41.69 2.71
C VAL A 223 -8.25 -41.34 3.53
N VAL A 224 -8.03 -40.75 4.71
CA VAL A 224 -9.11 -40.19 5.53
C VAL A 224 -9.49 -38.86 4.90
N GLU A 225 -10.72 -38.78 4.39
CA GLU A 225 -11.30 -37.53 3.91
C GLU A 225 -11.45 -36.60 5.12
N MET A 226 -10.52 -35.66 5.28
CA MET A 226 -10.50 -34.73 6.41
C MET A 226 -11.64 -33.72 6.28
N THR A 227 -12.39 -33.52 7.37
CA THR A 227 -13.43 -32.49 7.45
C THR A 227 -12.81 -31.10 7.23
N PRO A 228 -13.57 -30.12 6.67
CA PRO A 228 -13.08 -28.76 6.46
C PRO A 228 -12.52 -28.12 7.75
N SER A 229 -13.12 -28.41 8.90
CA SER A 229 -12.65 -27.92 10.20
C SER A 229 -11.31 -28.52 10.62
N ALA A 230 -11.06 -29.81 10.36
CA ALA A 230 -9.77 -30.43 10.65
C ALA A 230 -8.66 -29.93 9.71
N LYS A 231 -8.98 -29.61 8.45
CA LYS A 231 -8.05 -28.93 7.53
C LYS A 231 -7.71 -27.52 8.00
N MET A 232 -8.70 -26.74 8.44
CA MET A 232 -8.47 -25.40 8.99
C MET A 232 -7.58 -25.44 10.23
N ASN A 233 -7.83 -26.37 11.16
CA ASN A 233 -6.99 -26.53 12.35
C ASN A 233 -5.56 -26.97 12.01
N LEU A 234 -5.38 -27.80 10.97
CA LEU A 234 -4.05 -28.21 10.52
C LEU A 234 -3.31 -27.04 9.85
N ILE A 235 -3.98 -26.25 9.01
CA ILE A 235 -3.42 -25.03 8.39
C ILE A 235 -3.03 -24.01 9.48
N GLU A 236 -3.90 -23.80 10.47
CA GLU A 236 -3.63 -22.94 11.63
C GLU A 236 -2.42 -23.46 12.45
N SER A 237 -2.24 -24.79 12.55
CA SER A 237 -1.10 -25.40 13.24
C SER A 237 0.21 -25.43 12.44
N LEU A 238 0.13 -25.37 11.10
CA LEU A 238 1.29 -25.41 10.22
C LEU A 238 1.87 -24.03 9.93
N GLN A 239 1.21 -22.94 10.37
CA GLN A 239 1.60 -21.55 10.08
C GLN A 239 1.98 -21.35 8.59
N LEU A 240 1.28 -22.04 7.70
CA LEU A 240 1.50 -21.84 6.27
C LEU A 240 1.02 -20.43 5.92
N PRO A 241 1.80 -19.64 5.19
CA PRO A 241 1.37 -18.32 4.78
C PRO A 241 0.07 -18.44 3.98
N ASP A 242 -0.85 -17.51 4.21
CA ASP A 242 -2.09 -17.43 3.45
C ASP A 242 -1.73 -17.30 1.95
N PRO A 243 -2.44 -18.02 1.05
CA PRO A 243 -2.19 -17.86 -0.37
C PRO A 243 -2.58 -16.44 -0.80
N ASP A 244 -1.57 -15.62 -1.14
CA ASP A 244 -1.77 -14.24 -1.56
C ASP A 244 -1.05 -13.95 -2.89
N GLN A 245 -1.70 -13.14 -3.73
CA GLN A 245 -1.19 -12.68 -5.02
C GLN A 245 -1.73 -11.28 -5.31
N THR A 246 -0.85 -10.37 -5.71
CA THR A 246 -1.20 -9.02 -6.14
C THR A 246 -0.74 -8.79 -7.58
N ILE A 247 -1.65 -8.28 -8.41
CA ILE A 247 -1.38 -7.90 -9.81
C ILE A 247 -1.66 -6.41 -9.96
N GLU A 248 -0.65 -5.66 -10.39
CA GLU A 248 -0.77 -4.24 -10.72
C GLU A 248 -0.54 -4.03 -12.24
N ILE A 249 -1.47 -3.35 -12.90
CA ILE A 249 -1.35 -2.97 -14.31
C ILE A 249 -1.30 -1.44 -14.38
N LEU A 250 -0.09 -0.90 -14.56
CA LEU A 250 0.15 0.54 -14.65
C LEU A 250 0.19 0.96 -16.12
N MET A 251 -0.71 1.88 -16.51
CA MET A 251 -0.90 2.27 -17.91
C MET A 251 -0.63 3.76 -18.09
N THR A 252 0.07 4.12 -19.17
CA THR A 252 0.28 5.50 -19.61
C THR A 252 -0.13 5.66 -21.06
N ASP A 253 -0.28 6.91 -21.52
CA ASP A 253 -0.52 7.25 -22.93
C ASP A 253 -1.75 6.53 -23.53
N LEU A 254 -2.81 6.46 -22.72
CA LEU A 254 -4.09 5.85 -23.06
C LEU A 254 -4.78 6.59 -24.23
N ASP A 255 -5.51 5.85 -25.07
CA ASP A 255 -6.24 6.41 -26.21
C ASP A 255 -7.22 7.52 -25.73
N PRO A 256 -7.09 8.77 -26.23
CA PRO A 256 -7.95 9.87 -25.82
C PRO A 256 -9.45 9.59 -26.01
N LYS A 257 -9.84 8.77 -27.00
CA LYS A 257 -11.24 8.40 -27.22
C LYS A 257 -11.77 7.50 -26.10
N VAL A 258 -10.92 6.62 -25.57
CA VAL A 258 -11.27 5.79 -24.41
C VAL A 258 -11.35 6.65 -23.16
N MET A 259 -10.38 7.56 -22.98
CA MET A 259 -10.35 8.48 -21.83
C MET A 259 -11.53 9.44 -21.77
N ALA A 260 -12.11 9.81 -22.92
CA ALA A 260 -13.28 10.67 -22.98
C ALA A 260 -14.47 10.12 -22.16
N VAL A 261 -14.60 8.80 -22.00
CA VAL A 261 -15.68 8.18 -21.19
C VAL A 261 -15.64 8.63 -19.73
N PHE A 262 -14.48 9.02 -19.21
CA PHE A 262 -14.30 9.41 -17.81
C PHE A 262 -14.43 10.93 -17.59
N THR A 263 -14.96 11.67 -18.57
CA THR A 263 -15.26 13.10 -18.42
C THR A 263 -16.75 13.33 -18.18
N LYS A 264 -17.07 14.45 -17.50
CA LYS A 264 -18.45 14.86 -17.24
C LYS A 264 -19.23 15.22 -18.52
N ASP A 265 -18.52 15.45 -19.63
CA ASP A 265 -19.14 15.73 -20.93
C ASP A 265 -19.72 14.46 -21.57
N VAL A 266 -19.18 13.28 -21.25
CA VAL A 266 -19.58 12.00 -21.85
C VAL A 266 -20.42 11.15 -20.90
N CYS A 267 -20.11 11.19 -19.61
CA CYS A 267 -20.82 10.44 -18.57
C CYS A 267 -21.20 11.38 -17.43
N SER A 268 -22.48 11.34 -17.08
CA SER A 268 -23.05 12.19 -16.02
C SER A 268 -22.92 11.57 -14.63
N THR A 269 -22.73 10.24 -14.56
CA THR A 269 -22.61 9.46 -13.33
C THR A 269 -21.46 8.46 -13.42
N ALA A 270 -20.93 8.05 -12.27
CA ALA A 270 -19.87 7.04 -12.20
C ALA A 270 -20.34 5.69 -12.76
N LEU A 271 -21.55 5.26 -12.39
CA LEU A 271 -22.19 4.05 -12.91
C LEU A 271 -22.24 4.01 -14.45
N GLU A 272 -22.59 5.14 -15.08
CA GLU A 272 -22.62 5.25 -16.53
C GLU A 272 -21.21 5.06 -17.14
N ALA A 273 -20.18 5.66 -16.55
CA ALA A 273 -18.79 5.48 -16.98
C ALA A 273 -18.32 4.04 -16.81
N THR A 274 -18.63 3.39 -15.68
CA THR A 274 -18.34 1.98 -15.40
C THR A 274 -19.00 1.03 -16.41
N GLN A 275 -20.23 1.33 -16.82
CA GLN A 275 -20.95 0.56 -17.83
C GLN A 275 -20.38 0.77 -19.24
N LYS A 276 -20.20 2.04 -19.67
CA LYS A 276 -19.72 2.38 -21.02
C LYS A 276 -18.27 1.95 -21.27
N SER A 277 -17.39 2.11 -20.29
CA SER A 277 -15.98 1.69 -20.37
C SER A 277 -15.81 0.17 -20.37
N GLY A 278 -16.80 -0.58 -19.88
CA GLY A 278 -16.72 -2.03 -19.72
C GLY A 278 -16.00 -2.49 -18.46
N ILE A 279 -15.64 -1.59 -17.52
CA ILE A 279 -14.96 -1.93 -16.26
C ILE A 279 -15.73 -3.02 -15.47
N HIS A 280 -17.06 -2.94 -15.42
CA HIS A 280 -17.91 -3.95 -14.76
C HIS A 280 -17.77 -5.39 -15.31
N LYS A 281 -17.12 -5.57 -16.46
CA LYS A 281 -16.90 -6.88 -17.09
C LYS A 281 -15.52 -7.47 -16.80
N LEU A 282 -14.60 -6.70 -16.21
CA LEU A 282 -13.22 -7.14 -15.94
C LEU A 282 -13.18 -8.29 -14.92
N ILE A 283 -13.96 -8.17 -13.85
CA ILE A 283 -14.10 -9.20 -12.80
C ILE A 283 -15.59 -9.47 -12.60
N PRO A 284 -16.16 -10.50 -13.26
CA PRO A 284 -17.58 -10.81 -13.15
C PRO A 284 -18.00 -11.12 -11.71
N GLY A 285 -19.12 -10.54 -11.26
CA GLY A 285 -19.67 -10.73 -9.92
C GLY A 285 -19.07 -9.83 -8.83
N MET A 286 -18.12 -8.95 -9.19
CA MET A 286 -17.59 -7.95 -8.26
C MET A 286 -18.64 -6.88 -7.95
N VAL A 287 -18.77 -6.55 -6.65
CA VAL A 287 -19.52 -5.36 -6.21
C VAL A 287 -18.63 -4.15 -6.40
N ILE A 288 -19.12 -3.14 -7.12
CA ILE A 288 -18.39 -1.92 -7.44
C ILE A 288 -19.01 -0.75 -6.66
N ASP A 289 -18.17 0.06 -6.05
CA ASP A 289 -18.49 1.33 -5.41
C ASP A 289 -17.73 2.41 -6.22
N ASP A 290 -18.45 3.14 -7.07
CA ASP A 290 -17.89 4.05 -8.09
C ASP A 290 -18.32 5.53 -7.91
#